data_AF-A0A830FEM5-F1
#
_entry.id   AF-A0A830FEM5-F1
#
_cell.length_a   1.000
_cell.length_b   1.000
_cell.length_c   1.000
_cell.angle_alpha   90.00
_cell.angle_beta   90.00
_cell.angle_gamma   90.00
#
_symmetry.space_group_name_H-M   'P 1'
#
loop_
_entity.id
_entity.type
_entity.pdbx_description
1 polymer ?
#
loop_
_entity_poly.entity_id
_entity_poly.type
_entity_poly.pdbx_seq_one_letter_code
_entity_poly.pdbx_strand_id
1 'polypeptide(L)'
;MSERDGNPDESTPERGVDRGRRRFLRLAGGGALGLGGARVGYEVTGYGRVFGTNLPEQDLAPLAARRLDTHPFDLTAAGTRLRFDGDAVTLHAADGDRRTTVPVADATPDEAADAGAAYGVSSPLRALSADLDALDAGDVAFEFLDTRAFFDRLADARTRPFTVATLRGEHYRQPSATTVRAFTGRDPRDPEALVDGLADGFREHSHFDVTRYVVGLLQDYLLFDTVPLRAYDAESTAFHTLLDGSTGLYCWEYTVRAIEAFHVAPPHRQTAPVLGAIVRDDRHNHMYAALASAVRADGGLVVPMTFLDYSHSTMYDTYRLRWAFGDGVDAYDDQHRASAIHYSNA
;
A
#
# COMPACT_ATOMS: atom_id res chain seq x y z
N MET A 1 -59.61 17.63 -14.68
CA MET A 1 -59.36 17.36 -16.11
C MET A 1 -58.81 18.64 -16.71
N SER A 2 -57.61 18.56 -17.31
CA SER A 2 -56.93 19.54 -18.19
C SER A 2 -56.65 20.95 -17.63
N GLU A 3 -55.59 21.69 -17.95
CA GLU A 3 -54.32 21.63 -18.71
C GLU A 3 -53.64 22.99 -18.35
N ARG A 4 -52.34 23.09 -17.99
CA ARG A 4 -51.19 23.53 -18.85
C ARG A 4 -51.53 24.65 -19.84
N ASP A 5 -50.80 25.75 -20.04
CA ASP A 5 -49.38 26.15 -19.97
C ASP A 5 -49.35 27.71 -19.84
N GLY A 6 -48.27 28.45 -19.54
CA GLY A 6 -46.86 28.16 -19.35
C GLY A 6 -46.13 29.48 -19.03
N ASN A 7 -44.95 29.39 -18.41
CA ASN A 7 -43.99 30.49 -18.31
C ASN A 7 -42.61 29.88 -18.60
N PRO A 8 -41.79 30.46 -19.49
CA PRO A 8 -40.52 29.88 -19.88
C PRO A 8 -39.48 30.15 -18.78
N ASP A 9 -38.93 29.08 -18.21
CA ASP A 9 -37.74 29.14 -17.37
C ASP A 9 -36.52 29.09 -18.29
N GLU A 10 -35.87 30.25 -18.45
CA GLU A 10 -34.62 30.39 -19.19
C GLU A 10 -33.50 29.66 -18.44
N SER A 11 -33.19 28.47 -18.93
CA SER A 11 -31.96 27.75 -18.65
C SER A 11 -30.74 28.62 -18.97
N THR A 12 -30.03 29.07 -17.94
CA THR A 12 -28.70 29.67 -18.09
C THR A 12 -27.68 28.54 -18.27
N PRO A 13 -26.91 28.49 -19.38
CA PRO A 13 -25.96 27.40 -19.59
C PRO A 13 -24.66 27.62 -18.80
N GLU A 14 -24.14 26.50 -18.32
CA GLU A 14 -22.75 26.17 -18.00
C GLU A 14 -21.71 27.14 -18.62
N ARG A 15 -21.24 28.13 -17.85
CA ARG A 15 -20.15 29.04 -18.25
C ARG A 15 -18.89 28.95 -17.36
N GLY A 16 -18.89 28.06 -16.38
CA GLY A 16 -17.77 27.87 -15.44
C GLY A 16 -16.67 26.93 -15.96
N VAL A 17 -17.06 25.77 -16.48
CA VAL A 17 -16.14 24.66 -16.86
C VAL A 17 -15.31 25.00 -18.11
N ASP A 18 -15.92 25.68 -19.08
CA ASP A 18 -15.31 25.95 -20.39
C ASP A 18 -14.19 27.01 -20.34
N ARG A 19 -14.22 27.90 -19.32
CA ARG A 19 -13.18 28.93 -19.10
C ARG A 19 -11.90 28.35 -18.48
N GLY A 20 -12.02 27.34 -17.62
CA GLY A 20 -10.86 26.64 -17.03
C GLY A 20 -10.07 25.88 -18.11
N ARG A 21 -10.78 25.14 -18.96
CA ARG A 21 -10.21 24.34 -20.05
C ARG A 21 -9.48 25.20 -21.11
N ARG A 22 -10.06 26.33 -21.52
CA ARG A 22 -9.41 27.28 -22.46
C ARG A 22 -8.20 27.99 -21.87
N ARG A 23 -8.20 28.29 -20.57
CA ARG A 23 -7.06 28.93 -19.89
C ARG A 23 -5.91 27.93 -19.70
N PHE A 24 -6.23 26.68 -19.37
CA PHE A 24 -5.29 25.56 -19.34
C PHE A 24 -4.65 25.30 -20.71
N LEU A 25 -5.44 25.22 -21.78
CA LEU A 25 -4.94 25.03 -23.15
C LEU A 25 -4.05 26.19 -23.63
N ARG A 26 -4.33 27.42 -23.22
CA ARG A 26 -3.46 28.58 -23.49
C ARG A 26 -2.15 28.55 -22.69
N LEU A 27 -2.17 28.01 -21.47
CA LEU A 27 -0.95 27.81 -20.66
C LEU A 27 -0.10 26.66 -21.24
N ALA A 28 -0.75 25.60 -21.70
CA ALA A 28 -0.13 24.44 -22.32
C ALA A 28 0.55 24.80 -23.67
N GLY A 29 -0.04 25.70 -24.47
CA GLY A 29 0.49 26.07 -25.79
C GLY A 29 1.74 26.98 -25.80
N GLY A 30 2.20 27.52 -24.66
CA GLY A 30 3.10 28.68 -24.64
C GLY A 30 4.59 28.45 -24.33
N GLY A 31 5.02 27.27 -23.91
CA GLY A 31 6.45 27.01 -23.57
C GLY A 31 6.68 26.10 -22.37
N ALA A 32 5.66 25.90 -21.51
CA ALA A 32 5.71 24.97 -20.37
C ALA A 32 5.89 23.50 -20.82
N LEU A 33 5.38 23.12 -21.99
CA LEU A 33 5.56 21.78 -22.55
C LEU A 33 7.01 21.44 -22.95
N GLY A 34 7.89 22.43 -23.18
CA GLY A 34 9.28 22.18 -23.59
C GLY A 34 10.19 21.72 -22.43
N LEU A 35 10.10 22.41 -21.29
CA LEU A 35 10.82 22.03 -20.07
C LEU A 35 10.11 20.89 -19.33
N GLY A 36 8.78 20.90 -19.30
CA GLY A 36 7.97 19.81 -18.78
C GLY A 36 8.15 18.52 -19.59
N GLY A 37 8.17 18.59 -20.93
CA GLY A 37 8.33 17.41 -21.79
C GLY A 37 9.69 16.72 -21.71
N ALA A 38 10.78 17.48 -21.55
CA ALA A 38 12.11 16.90 -21.33
C ALA A 38 12.22 16.19 -19.97
N ARG A 39 11.57 16.74 -18.93
CA ARG A 39 11.53 16.13 -17.60
C ARG A 39 10.50 14.99 -17.50
N VAL A 40 9.37 15.07 -18.19
CA VAL A 40 8.45 13.94 -18.42
C VAL A 40 9.19 12.82 -19.13
N GLY A 41 10.05 13.12 -20.11
CA GLY A 41 10.96 12.14 -20.70
C GLY A 41 11.92 11.54 -19.67
N TYR A 42 12.58 12.36 -18.85
CA TYR A 42 13.48 11.92 -17.78
C TYR A 42 12.79 11.06 -16.70
N GLU A 43 11.59 11.44 -16.28
CA GLU A 43 10.78 10.72 -15.29
C GLU A 43 10.08 9.49 -15.89
N VAL A 44 9.95 9.36 -17.22
CA VAL A 44 9.35 8.18 -17.89
C VAL A 44 10.42 7.19 -18.39
N THR A 45 11.65 7.64 -18.64
CA THR A 45 12.76 6.81 -19.17
C THR A 45 13.55 6.07 -18.10
N GLY A 46 13.13 6.14 -16.84
CA GLY A 46 13.85 5.54 -15.73
C GLY A 46 13.18 4.32 -15.13
N TYR A 47 12.29 3.56 -15.82
CA TYR A 47 11.49 2.55 -15.10
C TYR A 47 11.06 1.30 -15.90
N GLY A 48 11.93 0.30 -16.07
CA GLY A 48 11.62 -1.05 -16.54
C GLY A 48 11.39 -2.11 -15.43
N ARG A 49 10.16 -2.65 -15.41
CA ARG A 49 9.65 -3.78 -14.60
C ARG A 49 9.08 -3.40 -13.22
N VAL A 50 8.15 -4.24 -12.75
CA VAL A 50 7.34 -4.12 -11.51
C VAL A 50 8.18 -4.11 -10.22
N PHE A 51 9.51 -4.24 -10.32
CA PHE A 51 10.41 -4.50 -9.20
C PHE A 51 11.53 -3.46 -9.12
N GLY A 52 11.73 -2.94 -7.91
CA GLY A 52 12.77 -1.98 -7.53
C GLY A 52 14.20 -2.52 -7.60
N THR A 53 14.83 -2.55 -8.78
CA THR A 53 16.16 -3.17 -8.96
C THR A 53 17.33 -2.48 -8.23
N ASN A 54 17.24 -1.22 -7.82
CA ASN A 54 18.29 -0.56 -7.00
C ASN A 54 17.99 -0.52 -5.49
N LEU A 55 16.80 -0.91 -5.06
CA LEU A 55 16.43 -0.86 -3.64
C LEU A 55 17.24 -1.84 -2.79
N PRO A 56 17.53 -3.07 -3.26
CA PRO A 56 18.45 -3.97 -2.56
C PRO A 56 19.88 -3.42 -2.43
N GLU A 57 20.27 -2.43 -3.23
CA GLU A 57 21.59 -1.81 -3.22
C GLU A 57 21.66 -0.58 -2.28
N GLN A 58 20.52 -0.09 -1.80
CA GLN A 58 20.42 1.04 -0.89
C GLN A 58 20.49 0.60 0.58
N ASP A 59 21.05 1.46 1.44
CA ASP A 59 20.94 1.30 2.89
C ASP A 59 19.55 1.75 3.36
N LEU A 60 18.58 0.84 3.26
CA LEU A 60 17.18 1.09 3.58
C LEU A 60 16.82 0.81 5.04
N ALA A 61 17.67 0.08 5.79
CA ALA A 61 17.39 -0.29 7.17
C ALA A 61 17.10 0.92 8.08
N PRO A 62 17.86 2.05 8.00
CA PRO A 62 17.55 3.25 8.78
C PRO A 62 16.20 3.90 8.43
N LEU A 63 15.74 3.75 7.18
CA LEU A 63 14.43 4.26 6.75
C LEU A 63 13.30 3.34 7.22
N ALA A 64 13.51 2.03 7.10
CA ALA A 64 12.54 1.00 7.50
C ALA A 64 12.33 1.00 9.02
N ALA A 65 13.39 1.17 9.82
CA ALA A 65 13.32 1.19 11.28
C ALA A 65 12.65 2.45 11.83
N ARG A 66 12.80 3.60 11.17
CA ARG A 66 12.44 4.93 11.72
C ARG A 66 10.98 5.07 12.16
N ARG A 67 10.07 4.34 11.52
CA ARG A 67 8.61 4.41 11.75
C ARG A 67 8.00 3.04 11.98
N LEU A 68 8.82 2.04 12.30
CA LEU A 68 8.34 0.70 12.59
C LEU A 68 7.79 0.68 14.02
N ASP A 69 6.53 1.05 14.15
CA ASP A 69 5.83 1.12 15.43
C ASP A 69 4.82 -0.03 15.57
N THR A 70 4.48 -0.36 16.81
CA THR A 70 3.39 -1.29 17.10
C THR A 70 2.05 -0.55 17.13
N HIS A 71 1.02 -1.25 16.68
CA HIS A 71 -0.34 -0.75 16.55
C HIS A 71 -1.32 -1.75 17.17
N PRO A 72 -2.47 -1.27 17.66
CA PRO A 72 -3.52 -2.14 18.15
C PRO A 72 -4.02 -3.08 17.05
N PHE A 73 -4.54 -4.24 17.46
CA PHE A 73 -5.23 -5.14 16.53
C PHE A 73 -6.43 -5.81 17.20
N ASP A 74 -7.36 -6.28 16.38
CA ASP A 74 -8.49 -7.10 16.79
C ASP A 74 -8.65 -8.29 15.85
N LEU A 75 -8.45 -9.50 16.36
CA LEU A 75 -8.37 -10.73 15.56
C LEU A 75 -9.10 -11.88 16.25
N THR A 76 -9.50 -12.88 15.47
CA THR A 76 -10.06 -14.14 16.00
C THR A 76 -9.20 -15.34 15.62
N ALA A 77 -8.61 -15.99 16.62
CA ALA A 77 -7.79 -17.20 16.47
C ALA A 77 -8.30 -18.31 17.41
N ALA A 78 -8.43 -19.54 16.88
CA ALA A 78 -8.95 -20.69 17.62
C ALA A 78 -10.32 -20.45 18.31
N GLY A 79 -11.18 -19.60 17.73
CA GLY A 79 -12.48 -19.22 18.30
C GLY A 79 -12.39 -18.16 19.41
N THR A 80 -11.19 -17.80 19.87
CA THR A 80 -10.94 -16.72 20.82
C THR A 80 -10.77 -15.41 20.06
N ARG A 81 -11.38 -14.32 20.53
CA ARG A 81 -11.09 -12.96 20.07
C ARG A 81 -9.96 -12.37 20.90
N LEU A 82 -8.93 -11.88 20.23
CA LEU A 82 -7.73 -11.27 20.78
C LEU A 82 -7.75 -9.80 20.40
N ARG A 83 -7.72 -8.92 21.40
CA ARG A 83 -7.59 -7.47 21.19
C ARG A 83 -6.31 -6.99 21.85
N PHE A 84 -5.37 -6.54 21.04
CA PHE A 84 -4.15 -5.89 21.50
C PHE A 84 -4.34 -4.37 21.49
N ASP A 85 -3.89 -3.69 22.53
CA ASP A 85 -4.01 -2.22 22.69
C ASP A 85 -2.68 -1.46 22.62
N GLY A 86 -1.56 -2.17 22.45
CA GLY A 86 -0.20 -1.61 22.51
C GLY A 86 0.65 -2.29 23.58
N ASP A 87 0.02 -2.69 24.69
CA ASP A 87 0.73 -3.23 25.86
C ASP A 87 0.19 -4.62 26.25
N ALA A 88 -1.13 -4.80 26.15
CA ALA A 88 -1.82 -5.98 26.63
C ALA A 88 -2.70 -6.61 25.56
N VAL A 89 -2.88 -7.93 25.66
CA VAL A 89 -3.87 -8.67 24.88
C VAL A 89 -5.05 -9.04 25.77
N THR A 90 -6.22 -8.51 25.45
CA THR A 90 -7.49 -8.98 26.02
C THR A 90 -7.98 -10.18 25.22
N LEU A 91 -8.23 -11.29 25.90
CA LEU A 91 -8.80 -12.52 25.35
C LEU A 91 -10.28 -12.63 25.71
N HIS A 92 -11.12 -12.85 24.72
CA HIS A 92 -12.53 -13.19 24.89
C HIS A 92 -12.80 -14.58 24.32
N ALA A 93 -13.30 -15.48 25.17
CA ALA A 93 -13.73 -16.80 24.73
C ALA A 93 -14.92 -16.70 23.78
N ALA A 94 -15.12 -17.75 22.98
CA ALA A 94 -16.21 -17.81 21.98
C ALA A 94 -17.61 -17.68 22.60
N ASP A 95 -17.77 -18.10 23.86
CA ASP A 95 -19.02 -18.02 24.62
C ASP A 95 -19.28 -16.63 25.23
N GLY A 96 -18.30 -15.72 25.19
CA GLY A 96 -18.40 -14.35 25.69
C GLY A 96 -18.27 -14.19 27.21
N ASP A 97 -18.39 -15.28 27.98
CA ASP A 97 -18.44 -15.23 29.45
C ASP A 97 -17.04 -15.18 30.08
N ARG A 98 -16.04 -15.74 29.41
CA ARG A 98 -14.67 -15.78 29.91
C ARG A 98 -13.80 -14.70 29.27
N ARG A 99 -13.35 -13.74 30.09
CA ARG A 99 -12.41 -12.69 29.69
C ARG A 99 -11.17 -12.69 30.57
N THR A 100 -10.00 -12.51 29.95
CA THR A 100 -8.76 -12.21 30.67
C THR A 100 -7.95 -11.17 29.91
N THR A 101 -7.07 -10.46 30.61
CA THR A 101 -6.11 -9.53 30.03
C THR A 101 -4.72 -10.00 30.36
N VAL A 102 -3.85 -10.08 29.34
CA VAL A 102 -2.47 -10.54 29.45
C VAL A 102 -1.57 -9.35 29.13
N PRO A 103 -0.74 -8.84 30.06
CA PRO A 103 0.18 -7.73 29.81
C PRO A 103 1.39 -8.25 29.01
N VAL A 104 1.22 -8.46 27.70
CA VAL A 104 2.20 -9.18 26.86
C VAL A 104 3.54 -8.44 26.70
N ALA A 105 3.54 -7.11 26.87
CA ALA A 105 4.77 -6.30 26.85
C ALA A 105 5.62 -6.50 28.12
N ASP A 106 4.98 -6.70 29.28
CA ASP A 106 5.68 -6.86 30.57
C ASP A 106 5.84 -8.33 31.01
N ALA A 107 5.07 -9.23 30.40
CA ALA A 107 5.09 -10.65 30.73
C ALA A 107 6.26 -11.35 30.05
N THR A 108 6.84 -12.33 30.74
CA THR A 108 7.76 -13.27 30.09
C THR A 108 7.01 -14.11 29.05
N PRO A 109 7.72 -14.66 28.04
CA PRO A 109 7.10 -15.53 27.04
C PRO A 109 6.39 -16.76 27.64
N ASP A 110 6.88 -17.29 28.77
CA ASP A 110 6.25 -18.40 29.48
C ASP A 110 4.92 -17.98 30.16
N GLU A 111 4.92 -16.85 30.88
CA GLU A 111 3.72 -16.32 31.53
C GLU A 111 2.62 -15.96 30.51
N ALA A 112 3.01 -15.36 29.38
CA ALA A 112 2.09 -15.07 28.28
C ALA A 112 1.49 -16.35 27.68
N ALA A 113 2.29 -17.41 27.56
CA ALA A 113 1.83 -18.71 27.07
C ALA A 113 0.81 -19.36 28.01
N ASP A 114 1.09 -19.34 29.31
CA ASP A 114 0.26 -19.95 30.35
C ASP A 114 -1.10 -19.26 30.42
N ALA A 115 -1.12 -17.92 30.35
CA ALA A 115 -2.36 -17.15 30.30
C ALA A 115 -3.21 -17.47 29.05
N GLY A 116 -2.56 -17.76 27.92
CA GLY A 116 -3.21 -18.16 26.67
C GLY A 116 -3.68 -19.61 26.59
N ALA A 117 -3.27 -20.48 27.52
CA ALA A 117 -3.50 -21.93 27.45
C ALA A 117 -4.98 -22.29 27.47
N ALA A 118 -5.74 -21.66 28.36
CA ALA A 118 -7.17 -21.90 28.48
C ALA A 118 -7.99 -21.39 27.27
N TYR A 119 -7.37 -20.61 26.39
CA TYR A 119 -7.99 -20.00 25.21
C TYR A 119 -7.45 -20.59 23.89
N GLY A 120 -6.56 -21.59 23.96
CA GLY A 120 -5.95 -22.21 22.79
C GLY A 120 -4.95 -21.32 22.05
N VAL A 121 -4.41 -20.29 22.69
CA VAL A 121 -3.53 -19.28 22.07
C VAL A 121 -2.17 -19.12 22.77
N SER A 122 -1.72 -20.14 23.52
CA SER A 122 -0.40 -20.12 24.19
C SER A 122 0.75 -19.81 23.26
N SER A 123 0.85 -20.50 22.11
CA SER A 123 1.96 -20.30 21.18
C SER A 123 1.94 -18.90 20.54
N PRO A 124 0.80 -18.36 20.08
CA PRO A 124 0.67 -16.97 19.68
C PRO A 124 1.17 -15.96 20.71
N LEU A 125 0.72 -16.05 21.97
CA LEU A 125 1.05 -15.07 23.00
C LEU A 125 2.52 -15.14 23.42
N ARG A 126 3.07 -16.36 23.53
CA ARG A 126 4.51 -16.57 23.75
C ARG A 126 5.36 -15.89 22.70
N ALA A 127 5.00 -16.08 21.42
CA ALA A 127 5.74 -15.51 20.30
C ALA A 127 5.62 -13.97 20.28
N LEU A 128 4.40 -13.46 20.50
CA LEU A 128 4.15 -12.02 20.53
C LEU A 128 4.92 -11.33 21.65
N SER A 129 4.88 -11.83 22.88
CA SER A 129 5.65 -11.28 24.02
C SER A 129 7.15 -11.21 23.71
N ALA A 130 7.75 -12.29 23.20
CA ALA A 130 9.17 -12.31 22.84
C ALA A 130 9.52 -11.34 21.70
N ASP A 131 8.62 -11.17 20.72
CA ASP A 131 8.86 -10.31 19.57
C ASP A 131 8.61 -8.82 19.91
N LEU A 132 7.70 -8.50 20.84
CA LEU A 132 7.50 -7.12 21.33
C LEU A 132 8.72 -6.61 22.10
N ASP A 133 9.33 -7.44 22.95
CA ASP A 133 10.59 -7.11 23.64
C ASP A 133 11.72 -6.78 22.64
N ALA A 134 11.85 -7.56 21.56
CA ALA A 134 12.83 -7.29 20.51
C ALA A 134 12.51 -6.01 19.72
N LEU A 135 11.24 -5.72 19.47
CA LEU A 135 10.81 -4.48 18.81
C LEU A 135 11.11 -3.24 19.68
N ASP A 136 10.82 -3.30 20.98
CA ASP A 136 11.08 -2.22 21.93
C ASP A 136 12.58 -1.94 22.10
N ALA A 137 13.39 -3.00 22.18
CA ALA A 137 14.84 -2.89 22.21
C ALA A 137 15.47 -2.39 20.90
N GLY A 138 14.72 -2.39 19.79
CA GLY A 138 15.25 -2.11 18.46
C GLY A 138 16.13 -3.24 17.90
N ASP A 139 16.07 -4.43 18.48
CA ASP A 139 16.82 -5.63 18.11
C ASP A 139 16.18 -6.34 16.91
N VAL A 140 16.11 -5.61 15.79
CA VAL A 140 15.45 -6.02 14.55
C VAL A 140 16.42 -5.90 13.38
N ALA A 141 16.60 -7.00 12.64
CA ALA A 141 17.34 -6.97 11.37
C ALA A 141 16.37 -6.82 10.19
N PHE A 142 16.79 -6.13 9.13
CA PHE A 142 16.03 -6.01 7.89
C PHE A 142 16.72 -6.77 6.75
N GLU A 143 15.94 -7.47 5.95
CA GLU A 143 16.38 -8.13 4.71
C GLU A 143 15.59 -7.56 3.54
N PHE A 144 16.26 -6.99 2.53
CA PHE A 144 15.61 -6.44 1.34
C PHE A 144 15.83 -7.40 0.17
N LEU A 145 14.71 -7.94 -0.35
CA LEU A 145 14.70 -9.05 -1.28
C LEU A 145 13.87 -8.69 -2.51
N ASP A 146 14.16 -9.36 -3.63
CA ASP A 146 13.20 -9.41 -4.73
C ASP A 146 11.95 -10.20 -4.31
N THR A 147 10.85 -10.04 -5.06
CA THR A 147 9.55 -10.60 -4.66
C THR A 147 9.55 -12.11 -4.55
N ARG A 148 10.28 -12.81 -5.43
CA ARG A 148 10.34 -14.28 -5.39
C ARG A 148 11.16 -14.72 -4.18
N ALA A 149 12.36 -14.17 -4.02
CA ALA A 149 13.22 -14.45 -2.87
C ALA A 149 12.53 -14.12 -1.54
N PHE A 150 11.69 -13.07 -1.50
CA PHE A 150 10.86 -12.73 -0.35
C PHE A 150 9.88 -13.86 -0.01
N PHE A 151 9.07 -14.35 -0.95
CA PHE A 151 8.11 -15.42 -0.66
C PHE A 151 8.80 -16.76 -0.36
N ASP A 152 9.88 -17.09 -1.08
CA ASP A 152 10.73 -18.25 -0.78
C ASP A 152 11.27 -18.16 0.66
N ARG A 153 11.76 -16.99 1.05
CA ARG A 153 12.25 -16.70 2.41
C ARG A 153 11.16 -16.88 3.47
N LEU A 154 9.92 -16.50 3.19
CA LEU A 154 8.79 -16.69 4.12
C LEU A 154 8.34 -18.14 4.23
N ALA A 155 8.39 -18.90 3.12
CA ALA A 155 8.05 -20.31 3.11
C ALA A 155 9.00 -21.16 3.96
N ASP A 156 10.29 -20.80 3.96
CA ASP A 156 11.33 -21.51 4.71
C ASP A 156 11.48 -21.04 6.17
N ALA A 157 10.78 -19.96 6.56
CA ALA A 157 10.96 -19.31 7.85
C ALA A 157 9.84 -19.61 8.86
N ARG A 158 10.16 -19.43 10.14
CA ARG A 158 9.15 -19.37 11.21
C ARG A 158 8.51 -17.97 11.23
N THR A 159 7.42 -17.81 10.51
CA THR A 159 6.65 -16.55 10.42
C THR A 159 5.98 -16.16 11.73
N ARG A 160 5.74 -14.87 11.90
CA ARG A 160 5.20 -14.25 13.12
C ARG A 160 3.91 -13.49 12.85
N PRO A 161 2.79 -14.17 12.56
CA PRO A 161 1.56 -13.52 12.11
C PRO A 161 0.96 -12.53 13.12
N PHE A 162 1.11 -12.75 14.43
CA PHE A 162 0.59 -11.83 15.45
C PHE A 162 1.48 -10.59 15.60
N THR A 163 2.80 -10.75 15.44
CA THR A 163 3.74 -9.62 15.32
C THR A 163 3.49 -8.84 14.03
N VAL A 164 3.24 -9.51 12.89
CA VAL A 164 2.81 -8.82 11.66
C VAL A 164 1.52 -8.03 11.89
N ALA A 165 0.59 -8.55 12.71
CA ALA A 165 -0.64 -7.83 13.02
C ALA A 165 -0.40 -6.56 13.83
N THR A 166 0.55 -6.55 14.77
CA THR A 166 0.91 -5.31 15.49
C THR A 166 1.60 -4.31 14.59
N LEU A 167 2.29 -4.74 13.54
CA LEU A 167 2.99 -3.84 12.61
C LEU A 167 2.10 -3.29 11.49
N ARG A 168 0.82 -3.69 11.40
CA ARG A 168 -0.14 -3.12 10.44
C ARG A 168 -0.78 -1.86 11.04
N GLY A 169 -0.50 -0.69 10.46
CA GLY A 169 -1.13 0.57 10.86
C GLY A 169 -2.65 0.61 10.64
N GLU A 170 -3.37 1.36 11.47
CA GLU A 170 -4.85 1.39 11.51
C GLU A 170 -5.53 2.30 10.45
N HIS A 171 -4.77 2.84 9.50
CA HIS A 171 -5.25 3.98 8.68
C HIS A 171 -5.64 3.64 7.23
N TYR A 172 -5.65 2.35 6.89
CA TYR A 172 -6.05 1.88 5.56
C TYR A 172 -7.55 1.54 5.52
N ARG A 173 -8.20 1.76 4.37
CA ARG A 173 -9.58 1.27 4.21
C ARG A 173 -9.57 -0.26 4.23
N GLN A 174 -10.67 -0.85 4.65
CA GLN A 174 -10.82 -2.31 4.64
C GLN A 174 -11.85 -2.71 3.58
N PRO A 175 -11.44 -2.89 2.31
CA PRO A 175 -12.34 -3.42 1.29
C PRO A 175 -12.75 -4.85 1.65
N SER A 176 -13.91 -5.27 1.17
CA SER A 176 -14.35 -6.65 1.41
C SER A 176 -13.49 -7.64 0.63
N ALA A 177 -13.26 -8.83 1.19
CA ALA A 177 -12.56 -9.91 0.49
C ALA A 177 -13.23 -10.32 -0.82
N THR A 178 -14.56 -10.17 -0.92
CA THR A 178 -15.29 -10.42 -2.16
C THR A 178 -14.96 -9.38 -3.22
N THR A 179 -14.87 -8.10 -2.84
CA THR A 179 -14.50 -7.01 -3.76
C THR A 179 -13.07 -7.18 -4.27
N VAL A 180 -12.12 -7.49 -3.38
CA VAL A 180 -10.72 -7.72 -3.80
C VAL A 180 -10.63 -8.95 -4.70
N ARG A 181 -11.30 -10.06 -4.39
CA ARG A 181 -11.35 -11.24 -5.28
C ARG A 181 -11.93 -10.92 -6.65
N ALA A 182 -12.98 -10.10 -6.71
CA ALA A 182 -13.58 -9.71 -7.98
C ALA A 182 -12.60 -8.88 -8.83
N PHE A 183 -11.79 -8.04 -8.17
CA PHE A 183 -10.80 -7.19 -8.84
C PHE A 183 -9.54 -7.96 -9.27
N THR A 184 -9.05 -8.88 -8.45
CA THR A 184 -7.75 -9.55 -8.70
C THR A 184 -7.87 -10.95 -9.29
N GLY A 185 -9.06 -11.57 -9.20
CA GLY A 185 -9.24 -12.99 -9.49
C GLY A 185 -8.54 -13.93 -8.49
N ARG A 186 -7.98 -13.43 -7.38
CA ARG A 186 -7.16 -14.19 -6.42
C ARG A 186 -7.70 -14.09 -5.00
N ASP A 187 -7.54 -15.14 -4.19
CA ASP A 187 -7.92 -15.11 -2.77
C ASP A 187 -6.95 -14.20 -1.98
N PRO A 188 -7.44 -13.19 -1.23
CA PRO A 188 -6.60 -12.32 -0.40
C PRO A 188 -5.81 -13.05 0.70
N ARG A 189 -6.12 -14.32 0.96
CA ARG A 189 -5.35 -15.20 1.86
C ARG A 189 -4.06 -15.74 1.22
N ASP A 190 -3.85 -15.51 -0.06
CA ASP A 190 -2.64 -15.90 -0.79
C ASP A 190 -1.90 -14.66 -1.31
N PRO A 191 -1.06 -14.01 -0.48
CA PRO A 191 -0.38 -12.78 -0.87
C PRO A 191 0.55 -12.94 -2.07
N GLU A 192 1.19 -14.10 -2.25
CA GLU A 192 2.06 -14.33 -3.41
C GLU A 192 1.24 -14.25 -4.70
N ALA A 193 0.14 -15.01 -4.80
CA ALA A 193 -0.74 -14.94 -5.96
C ALA A 193 -1.40 -13.56 -6.12
N LEU A 194 -1.65 -12.84 -5.01
CA LEU A 194 -2.26 -11.52 -5.03
C LEU A 194 -1.38 -10.46 -5.70
N VAL A 195 -0.05 -10.62 -5.71
CA VAL A 195 0.86 -9.71 -6.43
C VAL A 195 0.50 -9.64 -7.91
N ASP A 196 0.45 -10.79 -8.58
CA ASP A 196 0.10 -10.85 -10.00
C ASP A 196 -1.37 -10.48 -10.23
N GLY A 197 -2.27 -10.92 -9.36
CA GLY A 197 -3.69 -10.58 -9.46
C GLY A 197 -3.97 -9.08 -9.36
N LEU A 198 -3.23 -8.34 -8.53
CA LEU A 198 -3.32 -6.88 -8.48
C LEU A 198 -2.77 -6.24 -9.75
N ALA A 199 -1.64 -6.72 -10.27
CA ALA A 199 -1.07 -6.21 -11.51
C ALA A 199 -2.06 -6.35 -12.69
N ASP A 200 -2.71 -7.52 -12.80
CA ASP A 200 -3.71 -7.80 -13.82
C ASP A 200 -4.98 -6.97 -13.61
N GLY A 201 -5.51 -6.92 -12.38
CA GLY A 201 -6.70 -6.13 -12.05
C GLY A 201 -6.51 -4.64 -12.33
N PHE A 202 -5.36 -4.07 -11.97
CA PHE A 202 -5.03 -2.68 -12.29
C PHE A 202 -4.95 -2.45 -13.80
N ARG A 203 -4.37 -3.38 -14.57
CA ARG A 203 -4.32 -3.29 -16.03
C ARG A 203 -5.70 -3.35 -16.68
N GLU A 204 -6.58 -4.18 -16.16
CA GLU A 204 -7.93 -4.37 -16.71
C GLU A 204 -8.86 -3.20 -16.38
N HIS A 205 -8.80 -2.71 -15.14
CA HIS A 205 -9.83 -1.85 -14.57
C HIS A 205 -9.41 -0.39 -14.41
N SER A 206 -8.13 -0.07 -14.57
CA SER A 206 -7.61 1.29 -14.38
C SER A 206 -6.66 1.70 -15.51
N HIS A 207 -6.26 2.97 -15.51
CA HIS A 207 -5.17 3.47 -16.32
C HIS A 207 -4.36 4.50 -15.53
N PHE A 208 -3.11 4.71 -15.92
CA PHE A 208 -2.29 5.73 -15.30
C PHE A 208 -2.84 7.12 -15.67
N ASP A 209 -3.14 7.95 -14.67
CA ASP A 209 -3.68 9.29 -14.89
C ASP A 209 -2.56 10.28 -15.27
N VAL A 210 -2.23 10.29 -16.56
CA VAL A 210 -1.25 11.19 -17.16
C VAL A 210 -1.65 12.66 -16.99
N THR A 211 -2.96 12.96 -17.02
CA THR A 211 -3.44 14.33 -16.91
C THR A 211 -3.10 14.87 -15.53
N ARG A 212 -3.42 14.10 -14.49
CA ARG A 212 -3.13 14.45 -13.10
C ARG A 212 -1.63 14.47 -12.81
N TYR A 213 -0.86 13.59 -13.44
CA TYR A 213 0.61 13.65 -13.41
C TYR A 213 1.16 14.97 -13.95
N VAL A 214 0.76 15.38 -15.16
CA VAL A 214 1.21 16.64 -15.77
C VAL A 214 0.73 17.86 -14.98
N VAL A 215 -0.51 17.83 -14.49
CA VAL A 215 -1.05 18.88 -13.61
C VAL A 215 -0.24 18.98 -12.32
N GLY A 216 0.15 17.85 -11.74
CA GLY A 216 1.02 17.79 -10.58
C GLY A 216 2.38 18.43 -10.82
N LEU A 217 3.03 18.12 -11.95
CA LEU A 217 4.30 18.76 -12.33
C LEU A 217 4.17 20.28 -12.49
N LEU A 218 3.07 20.76 -13.09
CA LEU A 218 2.82 22.20 -13.20
C LEU A 218 2.60 22.84 -11.84
N GLN A 219 1.84 22.20 -10.95
CA GLN A 219 1.62 22.69 -9.59
C GLN A 219 2.95 22.80 -8.82
N ASP A 220 3.73 21.74 -8.79
CA ASP A 220 4.94 21.67 -7.96
C ASP A 220 6.04 22.60 -8.48
N TYR A 221 6.28 22.60 -9.80
CA TYR A 221 7.47 23.24 -10.37
C TYR A 221 7.21 24.59 -11.06
N LEU A 222 6.02 24.80 -11.61
CA LEU A 222 5.68 26.08 -12.26
C LEU A 222 4.98 27.01 -11.28
N LEU A 223 4.13 26.46 -10.42
CA LEU A 223 3.32 27.22 -9.47
C LEU A 223 3.85 27.17 -8.05
N PHE A 224 4.94 26.44 -7.76
CA PHE A 224 5.54 26.31 -6.43
C PHE A 224 4.48 25.98 -5.35
N ASP A 225 3.56 25.08 -5.69
CA ASP A 225 2.45 24.64 -4.83
C ASP A 225 1.46 25.76 -4.40
N THR A 226 1.47 26.91 -5.06
CA THR A 226 0.58 28.04 -4.71
C THR A 226 -0.89 27.80 -5.05
N VAL A 227 -1.20 26.83 -5.91
CA VAL A 227 -2.57 26.48 -6.31
C VAL A 227 -2.74 24.96 -6.29
N PRO A 228 -3.69 24.40 -5.51
CA PRO A 228 -3.89 22.96 -5.39
C PRO A 228 -4.68 22.41 -6.58
N LEU A 229 -4.08 22.43 -7.77
CA LEU A 229 -4.70 21.97 -9.01
C LEU A 229 -5.13 20.49 -8.94
N ARG A 230 -4.41 19.65 -8.18
CA ARG A 230 -4.76 18.23 -7.97
C ARG A 230 -6.09 18.00 -7.24
N ALA A 231 -6.57 18.99 -6.48
CA ALA A 231 -7.80 18.88 -5.70
C ALA A 231 -9.09 18.95 -6.54
N TYR A 232 -8.99 19.44 -7.79
CA TYR A 232 -10.13 19.63 -8.67
C TYR A 232 -10.50 18.41 -9.53
N ASP A 233 -9.77 17.30 -9.37
CA ASP A 233 -9.88 16.08 -10.19
C ASP A 233 -9.91 14.80 -9.34
N ALA A 234 -10.49 14.89 -8.13
CA ALA A 234 -10.52 13.78 -7.19
C ALA A 234 -11.74 12.87 -7.44
N GLU A 235 -11.58 11.87 -8.30
CA GLU A 235 -12.54 10.76 -8.43
C GLU A 235 -12.36 9.73 -7.30
N SER A 236 -13.39 8.92 -7.04
CA SER A 236 -13.28 7.81 -6.09
C SER A 236 -12.38 6.73 -6.65
N THR A 237 -11.35 6.35 -5.92
CA THR A 237 -10.39 5.31 -6.30
C THR A 237 -10.57 4.02 -5.52
N ALA A 238 -11.73 3.80 -4.88
CA ALA A 238 -12.02 2.59 -4.11
C ALA A 238 -12.24 1.38 -5.04
N PHE A 239 -11.90 0.16 -4.59
CA PHE A 239 -11.99 -1.06 -5.41
C PHE A 239 -13.34 -1.27 -6.11
N HIS A 240 -14.46 -0.97 -5.45
CA HIS A 240 -15.77 -1.09 -6.07
C HIS A 240 -15.97 -0.12 -7.23
N THR A 241 -15.40 1.09 -7.16
CA THR A 241 -15.39 2.06 -8.26
C THR A 241 -14.47 1.62 -9.38
N LEU A 242 -13.31 1.03 -9.05
CA LEU A 242 -12.39 0.52 -10.07
C LEU A 242 -13.03 -0.58 -10.93
N LEU A 243 -13.84 -1.46 -10.34
CA LEU A 243 -14.54 -2.53 -11.06
C LEU A 243 -15.48 -2.01 -12.17
N ASP A 244 -15.99 -0.78 -12.04
CA ASP A 244 -16.83 -0.15 -13.07
C ASP A 244 -16.01 0.27 -14.31
N GLY A 245 -14.67 0.23 -14.21
CA GLY A 245 -13.70 0.42 -15.27
C GLY A 245 -13.33 1.88 -15.54
N SER A 246 -12.18 2.06 -16.21
CA SER A 246 -11.68 3.35 -16.71
C SER A 246 -11.33 4.42 -15.68
N THR A 247 -11.12 4.06 -14.40
CA THR A 247 -10.65 5.01 -13.39
C THR A 247 -9.17 5.36 -13.60
N GLY A 248 -8.85 6.66 -13.63
CA GLY A 248 -7.47 7.15 -13.63
C GLY A 248 -6.85 7.05 -12.24
N LEU A 249 -5.66 6.46 -12.13
CA LEU A 249 -4.92 6.33 -10.87
C LEU A 249 -3.53 6.96 -10.96
N TYR A 250 -3.09 7.56 -9.85
CA TYR A 250 -1.72 8.01 -9.64
C TYR A 250 -0.94 6.96 -8.84
N CYS A 251 0.39 7.10 -8.79
CA CYS A 251 1.28 6.17 -8.06
C CYS A 251 0.87 5.99 -6.58
N TRP A 252 0.36 7.05 -5.95
CA TRP A 252 -0.21 7.02 -4.61
C TRP A 252 -1.43 6.09 -4.50
N GLU A 253 -2.43 6.21 -5.39
CA GLU A 253 -3.62 5.38 -5.29
C GLU A 253 -3.32 3.91 -5.62
N TYR A 254 -2.41 3.63 -6.55
CA TYR A 254 -1.90 2.27 -6.76
C TYR A 254 -1.30 1.68 -5.48
N THR A 255 -0.44 2.45 -4.80
CA THR A 255 0.23 2.05 -3.56
C THR A 255 -0.79 1.74 -2.45
N VAL A 256 -1.69 2.68 -2.17
CA VAL A 256 -2.66 2.53 -1.08
C VAL A 256 -3.64 1.39 -1.38
N ARG A 257 -4.13 1.26 -2.62
CA ARG A 257 -5.04 0.17 -2.99
C ARG A 257 -4.38 -1.20 -2.88
N ALA A 258 -3.12 -1.31 -3.27
CA ALA A 258 -2.36 -2.54 -3.08
C ALA A 258 -2.28 -2.92 -1.59
N ILE A 259 -1.87 -2.00 -0.72
CA ILE A 259 -1.74 -2.25 0.73
C ILE A 259 -3.09 -2.67 1.33
N GLU A 260 -4.18 -1.97 0.98
CA GLU A 260 -5.53 -2.32 1.41
C GLU A 260 -5.92 -3.74 1.01
N ALA A 261 -5.59 -4.17 -0.22
CA ALA A 261 -5.86 -5.54 -0.68
C ALA A 261 -5.07 -6.59 0.13
N PHE A 262 -3.78 -6.34 0.40
CA PHE A 262 -2.96 -7.23 1.22
C PHE A 262 -3.40 -7.28 2.69
N HIS A 263 -4.09 -6.25 3.17
CA HIS A 263 -4.54 -6.17 4.57
C HIS A 263 -5.93 -6.75 4.81
N VAL A 264 -6.68 -7.09 3.74
CA VAL A 264 -8.03 -7.68 3.86
C VAL A 264 -8.04 -8.98 4.65
N ALA A 265 -7.11 -9.88 4.36
CA ALA A 265 -6.99 -11.11 5.14
C ALA A 265 -6.15 -10.82 6.40
N PRO A 266 -6.61 -11.25 7.59
CA PRO A 266 -5.79 -11.13 8.79
C PRO A 266 -4.51 -11.98 8.65
N PRO A 267 -3.36 -11.54 9.19
CA PRO A 267 -2.08 -12.19 8.90
C PRO A 267 -2.04 -13.67 9.28
N HIS A 268 -2.69 -14.06 10.38
CA HIS A 268 -2.76 -15.45 10.84
C HIS A 268 -3.61 -16.37 9.95
N ARG A 269 -4.26 -15.83 8.90
CA ARG A 269 -4.99 -16.60 7.88
C ARG A 269 -4.36 -16.49 6.49
N GLN A 270 -3.24 -15.79 6.36
CA GLN A 270 -2.50 -15.72 5.11
C GLN A 270 -1.54 -16.90 5.01
N THR A 271 -1.31 -17.41 3.80
CA THR A 271 -0.25 -18.39 3.51
C THR A 271 1.12 -17.82 3.85
N ALA A 272 1.34 -16.56 3.50
CA ALA A 272 2.49 -15.75 3.88
C ALA A 272 2.01 -14.49 4.63
N PRO A 273 2.16 -14.39 5.96
CA PRO A 273 1.70 -13.21 6.70
C PRO A 273 2.47 -11.96 6.27
N VAL A 274 1.79 -10.95 5.73
CA VAL A 274 2.42 -9.71 5.25
C VAL A 274 1.85 -8.46 5.91
N LEU A 275 2.67 -7.43 6.05
CA LEU A 275 2.26 -6.05 6.22
C LEU A 275 2.66 -5.26 4.97
N GLY A 276 2.07 -4.07 4.83
CA GLY A 276 2.27 -3.20 3.67
C GLY A 276 2.81 -1.87 4.14
N ALA A 277 3.69 -1.27 3.35
CA ALA A 277 4.25 0.05 3.61
C ALA A 277 4.22 0.89 2.34
N ILE A 278 4.09 2.20 2.51
CA ILE A 278 4.27 3.20 1.46
C ILE A 278 5.76 3.55 1.43
N VAL A 279 6.38 3.40 0.27
CA VAL A 279 7.73 3.92 0.02
C VAL A 279 7.61 5.17 -0.81
N ARG A 280 8.29 6.24 -0.38
CA ARG A 280 8.32 7.53 -1.07
C ARG A 280 9.67 7.76 -1.71
N ASP A 281 9.66 8.26 -2.94
CA ASP A 281 10.78 8.94 -3.58
C ASP A 281 10.37 10.40 -3.79
N ASP A 282 10.73 11.26 -2.83
CA ASP A 282 10.37 12.68 -2.86
C ASP A 282 11.03 13.43 -4.02
N ARG A 283 12.15 12.91 -4.58
CA ARG A 283 12.84 13.56 -5.70
C ARG A 283 12.04 13.47 -6.98
N HIS A 284 11.28 12.39 -7.15
CA HIS A 284 10.45 12.12 -8.33
C HIS A 284 8.95 12.18 -8.05
N ASN A 285 8.56 12.61 -6.84
CA ASN A 285 7.16 12.62 -6.40
C ASN A 285 6.47 11.28 -6.66
N HIS A 286 7.20 10.19 -6.42
CA HIS A 286 6.78 8.84 -6.72
C HIS A 286 6.53 8.05 -5.45
N MET A 287 5.55 7.16 -5.52
CA MET A 287 5.21 6.27 -4.41
C MET A 287 4.90 4.87 -4.93
N TYR A 288 5.42 3.88 -4.23
CA TYR A 288 5.17 2.47 -4.51
C TYR A 288 4.97 1.71 -3.19
N ALA A 289 4.40 0.51 -3.29
CA ALA A 289 4.17 -0.33 -2.12
C ALA A 289 5.44 -1.11 -1.77
N ALA A 290 5.64 -1.36 -0.49
CA ALA A 290 6.48 -2.45 -0.02
C ALA A 290 5.61 -3.47 0.71
N LEU A 291 5.99 -4.74 0.60
CA LEU A 291 5.49 -5.80 1.46
C LEU A 291 6.60 -6.23 2.40
N ALA A 292 6.28 -6.38 3.67
CA ALA A 292 7.19 -6.92 4.66
C ALA A 292 6.52 -8.04 5.46
N SER A 293 7.30 -8.79 6.19
CA SER A 293 6.82 -9.77 7.17
C SER A 293 7.68 -9.70 8.43
N ALA A 294 7.33 -10.50 9.44
CA ALA A 294 8.17 -10.73 10.60
C ALA A 294 8.44 -12.23 10.71
N VAL A 295 9.71 -12.59 10.80
CA VAL A 295 10.17 -13.98 10.94
C VAL A 295 11.21 -14.06 12.06
N ARG A 296 11.44 -15.27 12.58
CA ARG A 296 12.65 -15.53 13.38
C ARG A 296 13.64 -16.42 12.65
N ALA A 297 14.88 -15.96 12.62
CA ALA A 297 16.05 -16.69 12.14
C ALA A 297 17.14 -16.64 13.21
N ASP A 298 17.73 -17.79 13.53
CA ASP A 298 18.79 -17.93 14.54
C ASP A 298 18.50 -17.27 15.91
N GLY A 299 17.22 -17.20 16.27
CA GLY A 299 16.77 -16.56 17.51
C GLY A 299 16.53 -15.05 17.41
N GLY A 300 16.99 -14.36 16.37
CA GLY A 300 16.74 -12.93 16.12
C GLY A 300 15.41 -12.65 15.41
N LEU A 301 14.84 -11.46 15.62
CA LEU A 301 13.69 -10.97 14.86
C LEU A 301 14.19 -10.33 13.56
N VAL A 302 13.66 -10.81 12.44
CA VAL A 302 14.03 -10.32 11.10
C VAL A 302 12.79 -9.87 10.36
N VAL A 303 12.89 -8.72 9.69
CA VAL A 303 11.85 -8.14 8.84
C VAL A 303 12.31 -8.23 7.38
N PRO A 304 12.00 -9.34 6.67
CA PRO A 304 12.16 -9.39 5.22
C PRO A 304 11.17 -8.43 4.55
N MET A 305 11.60 -7.79 3.47
CA MET A 305 10.83 -6.79 2.73
C MET A 305 11.11 -6.87 1.22
N THR A 306 10.06 -6.73 0.42
CA THR A 306 10.11 -6.57 -1.05
C THR A 306 9.33 -5.33 -1.46
N PHE A 307 9.55 -4.84 -2.68
CA PHE A 307 8.96 -3.63 -3.24
C PHE A 307 8.12 -3.95 -4.48
N LEU A 308 6.97 -3.29 -4.61
CA LEU A 308 5.96 -3.52 -5.64
C LEU A 308 5.49 -2.18 -6.23
N ASP A 309 5.73 -2.00 -7.52
CA ASP A 309 5.28 -0.81 -8.25
C ASP A 309 4.26 -1.16 -9.33
N TYR A 310 2.99 -0.92 -9.02
CA TYR A 310 1.87 -1.16 -9.92
C TYR A 310 1.60 -0.02 -10.89
N SER A 311 2.18 1.17 -10.69
CA SER A 311 1.99 2.28 -11.64
C SER A 311 2.56 1.93 -13.02
N HIS A 312 3.61 1.11 -13.04
CA HIS A 312 4.20 0.59 -14.27
C HIS A 312 3.35 -0.43 -15.00
N SER A 313 2.47 -1.17 -14.32
CA SER A 313 1.66 -2.19 -15.00
C SER A 313 0.69 -1.59 -16.03
N THR A 314 0.32 -0.31 -15.86
CA THR A 314 -0.64 0.43 -16.71
C THR A 314 0.01 1.51 -17.58
N MET A 315 1.15 2.06 -17.18
CA MET A 315 1.86 3.11 -17.92
C MET A 315 2.35 2.62 -19.30
N TYR A 316 2.91 1.41 -19.37
CA TYR A 316 3.41 0.83 -20.63
C TYR A 316 2.31 0.56 -21.65
N ASP A 317 1.13 0.14 -21.19
CA ASP A 317 -0.02 -0.15 -22.03
C ASP A 317 -0.68 1.15 -22.53
N THR A 318 -0.70 2.18 -21.68
CA THR A 318 -1.27 3.50 -22.00
C THR A 318 -0.48 4.20 -23.11
N TYR A 319 0.85 4.12 -23.09
CA TYR A 319 1.68 4.77 -24.11
C TYR A 319 1.96 3.90 -25.35
N ARG A 320 1.62 2.60 -25.34
CA ARG A 320 2.01 1.63 -26.38
C ARG A 320 3.53 1.63 -26.66
N LEU A 321 4.35 1.93 -25.65
CA LEU A 321 5.80 2.12 -25.80
C LEU A 321 6.62 0.85 -25.52
N ARG A 322 5.99 -0.33 -25.40
CA ARG A 322 6.69 -1.63 -25.29
C ARG A 322 7.80 -1.82 -26.34
N TRP A 323 7.59 -1.31 -27.55
CA TRP A 323 8.55 -1.45 -28.66
C TRP A 323 9.73 -0.45 -28.61
N ALA A 324 9.57 0.69 -27.92
CA ALA A 324 10.58 1.75 -27.88
C ALA A 324 11.55 1.62 -26.70
N PHE A 325 11.21 0.80 -25.70
CA PHE A 325 11.91 0.73 -24.41
C PHE A 325 12.54 -0.64 -24.10
N GLY A 326 12.44 -1.62 -25.00
CA GLY A 326 13.06 -2.95 -24.81
C GLY A 326 12.49 -3.76 -23.63
N ASP A 327 13.07 -4.93 -23.36
CA ASP A 327 12.63 -5.87 -22.30
C ASP A 327 13.03 -5.46 -20.86
N GLY A 328 13.60 -4.26 -20.69
CA GLY A 328 14.06 -3.75 -19.40
C GLY A 328 14.81 -2.45 -19.59
N VAL A 329 14.16 -1.33 -19.29
CA VAL A 329 14.82 -0.05 -19.05
C VAL A 329 15.38 -0.10 -17.64
N ASP A 330 16.64 0.29 -17.44
CA ASP A 330 17.30 0.39 -16.13
C ASP A 330 16.49 1.30 -15.20
N ALA A 331 15.60 0.68 -14.44
CA ALA A 331 14.44 1.29 -13.83
C ALA A 331 14.73 2.09 -12.55
N TYR A 332 16.00 2.13 -12.21
CA TYR A 332 16.48 2.31 -10.86
C TYR A 332 18.01 2.45 -11.02
N ASP A 333 18.48 3.58 -11.53
CA ASP A 333 19.90 3.97 -11.48
C ASP A 333 20.17 4.74 -10.17
N ASP A 334 21.32 5.41 -10.04
CA ASP A 334 21.69 6.22 -8.86
C ASP A 334 20.67 7.33 -8.49
N GLN A 335 19.66 7.58 -9.33
CA GLN A 335 18.82 8.76 -9.25
C GLN A 335 17.50 8.51 -8.50
N HIS A 336 16.96 7.28 -8.53
CA HIS A 336 15.76 6.88 -7.79
C HIS A 336 16.10 6.35 -6.40
N ARG A 337 15.67 7.03 -5.34
CA ARG A 337 16.00 6.64 -3.97
C ARG A 337 14.80 6.71 -3.07
N ALA A 338 14.63 5.69 -2.23
CA ALA A 338 13.65 5.77 -1.16
C ALA A 338 14.09 6.88 -0.19
N SER A 339 13.23 7.87 0.02
CA SER A 339 13.43 8.93 1.01
C SER A 339 12.70 8.62 2.31
N ALA A 340 11.65 7.81 2.26
CA ALA A 340 10.89 7.40 3.44
C ALA A 340 10.15 6.08 3.23
N ILE A 341 9.95 5.34 4.33
CA ILE A 341 9.07 4.18 4.44
C ILE A 341 8.04 4.48 5.54
N HIS A 342 6.77 4.24 5.26
CA HIS A 342 5.64 4.49 6.15
C HIS A 342 4.72 3.28 6.23
N TYR A 343 4.40 2.81 7.43
CA TYR A 343 3.53 1.65 7.65
C TYR A 343 2.06 2.01 7.88
N SER A 344 1.75 3.31 7.78
CA SER A 344 0.41 3.87 7.94
C SER A 344 0.14 4.95 6.89
N ASN A 345 -1.15 5.15 6.62
CA ASN A 345 -1.67 6.17 5.72
C ASN A 345 -1.91 7.51 6.47
N ALA A 346 -0.84 8.10 7.00
CA ALA A 346 -0.84 9.35 7.77
C ALA A 346 -0.25 10.53 6.99
#